data_AF-A0A1H3BJ90-F1
#
_entry.id   AF-A0A1H3BJ90-F1
#
_cell.length_a   1.000
_cell.length_b   1.000
_cell.length_c   1.000
_cell.angle_alpha   90.00
_cell.angle_beta   90.00
_cell.angle_gamma   90.00
#
_symmetry.space_group_name_H-M   'P 1'
#
loop_
_entity.id
_entity.type
_entity.pdbx_description
1 polymer ?
#
loop_
_entity_poly.entity_id
_entity_poly.type
_entity_poly.pdbx_seq_one_letter_code
_entity_poly.pdbx_strand_id
1 'polypeptide(L)'
;MKQTIKASLIAACASVLIGQTSSAFADLSSDTETLLNWAERTFPHLFPTHQATHSLDPWRFRYYPQTNIYAGINTQDQNVYVLGGPWGYDNPTQISPVSTLLADITQSGGDGSIPACKTDDIPAGFVYTQSGNTVNITTNGQCIKLPPDTDFCEAPEEEVAAPTGISILTTVDVLKSEWGGVTFNNGPGNIPDSFSGNTAVCVINASPDQAPLTINTDICLDVTDEVMEDFASDPGITITDSSITHATQTTMRNDRVPDCFQTEAISIHDAYTGQTWINIGGQFIDPNDMGGIGDLPNFNY
;
A
#
# COMPACT_ATOMS: atom_id res chain seq x y z
N MET A 1 12.46 71.78 25.55
CA MET A 1 13.60 71.14 24.85
C MET A 1 14.24 70.13 25.78
N LYS A 2 14.51 68.91 25.27
CA LYS A 2 15.23 67.78 25.91
C LYS A 2 14.41 66.93 26.91
N GLN A 3 13.46 66.13 26.41
CA GLN A 3 13.20 64.79 26.98
C GLN A 3 12.32 63.86 26.11
N THR A 4 11.83 64.32 24.97
CA THR A 4 10.98 63.55 24.04
C THR A 4 11.76 62.80 22.95
N ILE A 5 12.92 62.21 23.27
CA ILE A 5 13.74 61.43 22.30
C ILE A 5 14.37 60.21 22.98
N LYS A 6 13.61 59.39 23.73
CA LYS A 6 14.09 58.05 24.18
C LYS A 6 12.96 57.02 24.40
N ALA A 7 11.81 57.20 23.77
CA ALA A 7 10.69 56.25 23.86
C ALA A 7 10.22 55.76 22.47
N SER A 8 11.13 55.72 21.48
CA SER A 8 10.80 55.39 20.08
C SER A 8 11.63 54.22 19.51
N LEU A 9 12.16 53.33 20.35
CA LEU A 9 12.98 52.19 19.88
C LEU A 9 12.56 50.81 20.41
N ILE A 10 11.46 50.71 21.17
CA ILE A 10 10.91 49.41 21.62
C ILE A 10 9.42 49.30 21.23
N ALA A 11 9.08 49.83 20.05
CA ALA A 11 7.74 49.74 19.46
C ALA A 11 7.81 49.31 17.98
N ALA A 12 8.89 48.64 17.59
CA ALA A 12 9.14 48.17 16.21
C ALA A 12 9.39 46.64 16.10
N CYS A 13 9.28 45.88 17.20
CA CYS A 13 9.43 44.41 17.19
C CYS A 13 8.10 43.65 17.39
N ALA A 14 6.96 44.34 17.50
CA ALA A 14 5.65 43.70 17.73
C ALA A 14 4.74 43.65 16.50
N SER A 15 5.25 44.03 15.32
CA SER A 15 4.43 44.18 14.10
C SER A 15 4.86 43.29 12.93
N VAL A 16 5.71 42.27 13.15
CA VAL A 16 6.15 41.30 12.12
C VAL A 16 5.62 39.89 12.43
N LEU A 17 4.46 39.80 13.09
CA LEU A 17 3.82 38.52 13.43
C LEU A 17 2.37 38.44 12.93
N ILE A 18 2.09 39.05 11.79
CA ILE A 18 0.84 38.83 11.05
C ILE A 18 1.23 38.50 9.61
N GLY A 19 0.89 37.29 9.18
CA GLY A 19 0.80 36.95 7.76
C GLY A 19 1.92 36.06 7.19
N GLN A 20 2.35 35.03 7.92
CA GLN A 20 2.69 33.76 7.25
C GLN A 20 1.70 32.71 7.73
N THR A 21 0.42 32.91 7.44
CA THR A 21 -0.39 31.74 7.12
C THR A 21 0.24 31.19 5.86
N SER A 22 1.12 30.21 6.01
CA SER A 22 1.31 29.24 4.95
C SER A 22 -0.11 28.77 4.64
N SER A 23 -0.73 29.31 3.59
CA SER A 23 -1.82 28.61 2.96
C SER A 23 -1.16 27.31 2.55
N ALA A 24 -1.38 26.29 3.38
CA ALA A 24 -1.16 24.95 2.96
C ALA A 24 -2.04 24.83 1.71
N PHE A 25 -1.41 24.94 0.54
CA PHE A 25 -1.67 23.95 -0.48
C PHE A 25 -1.33 22.62 0.22
N ALA A 26 -2.23 22.17 1.09
CA ALA A 26 -2.39 20.74 1.31
C ALA A 26 -2.39 20.17 -0.10
N ASP A 27 -1.52 19.20 -0.32
CA ASP A 27 -1.24 18.67 -1.63
C ASP A 27 -2.57 18.25 -2.24
N LEU A 28 -3.14 19.09 -3.13
CA LEU A 28 -4.46 18.86 -3.70
C LEU A 28 -4.50 17.50 -4.40
N SER A 29 -3.34 16.97 -4.81
CA SER A 29 -3.22 15.59 -5.25
C SER A 29 -3.62 14.62 -4.13
N SER A 30 -2.89 14.62 -3.01
CA SER A 30 -3.18 13.78 -1.85
C SER A 30 -4.58 13.98 -1.27
N ASP A 31 -5.07 15.22 -1.23
CA ASP A 31 -6.41 15.54 -0.75
C ASP A 31 -7.50 15.01 -1.69
N THR A 32 -7.26 15.03 -3.02
CA THR A 32 -8.17 14.45 -4.00
C THR A 32 -8.33 12.96 -3.76
N GLU A 33 -7.21 12.24 -3.65
CA GLU A 33 -7.26 10.79 -3.43
C GLU A 33 -7.98 10.51 -2.10
N THR A 34 -7.62 11.22 -1.03
CA THR A 34 -8.26 11.08 0.29
C THR A 34 -9.78 11.21 0.20
N LEU A 35 -10.26 12.25 -0.48
CA LEU A 35 -11.69 12.51 -0.64
C LEU A 35 -12.40 11.45 -1.49
N LEU A 36 -11.84 11.11 -2.63
CA LEU A 36 -12.50 10.21 -3.59
C LEU A 36 -12.51 8.76 -3.09
N ASN A 37 -11.44 8.31 -2.43
CA ASN A 37 -11.39 7.01 -1.76
C ASN A 37 -12.41 6.92 -0.60
N TRP A 38 -12.50 7.97 0.21
CA TRP A 38 -13.52 8.04 1.25
C TRP A 38 -14.93 7.97 0.66
N ALA A 39 -15.16 8.65 -0.46
CA ALA A 39 -16.45 8.63 -1.16
C ALA A 39 -16.80 7.24 -1.70
N GLU A 40 -15.85 6.55 -2.34
CA GLU A 40 -15.98 5.16 -2.81
C GLU A 40 -16.45 4.23 -1.69
N ARG A 41 -15.83 4.30 -0.52
CA ARG A 41 -16.23 3.46 0.61
C ARG A 41 -17.54 3.87 1.26
N THR A 42 -17.77 5.18 1.41
CA THR A 42 -18.93 5.69 2.16
C THR A 42 -20.21 5.58 1.33
N PHE A 43 -20.10 5.69 0.01
CA PHE A 43 -21.22 5.68 -0.92
C PHE A 43 -21.01 4.67 -2.07
N PRO A 44 -20.88 3.35 -1.77
CA PRO A 44 -20.58 2.33 -2.77
C PRO A 44 -21.70 2.16 -3.81
N HIS A 45 -22.91 2.61 -3.50
CA HIS A 45 -24.02 2.63 -4.46
C HIS A 45 -23.87 3.72 -5.55
N LEU A 46 -23.04 4.75 -5.29
CA LEU A 46 -22.74 5.83 -6.24
C LEU A 46 -21.37 5.64 -6.88
N PHE A 47 -20.42 5.11 -6.10
CA PHE A 47 -19.02 4.94 -6.47
C PHE A 47 -18.60 3.46 -6.23
N PRO A 48 -19.08 2.53 -7.07
CA PRO A 48 -19.06 1.09 -6.77
C PRO A 48 -17.70 0.42 -6.95
N THR A 49 -16.79 1.04 -7.68
CA THR A 49 -15.45 0.51 -7.96
C THR A 49 -14.43 1.62 -7.85
N HIS A 50 -13.24 1.29 -7.37
CA HIS A 50 -12.11 2.20 -7.41
C HIS A 50 -11.75 2.57 -8.86
N GLN A 51 -11.40 3.83 -9.12
CA GLN A 51 -11.03 4.32 -10.44
C GLN A 51 -9.78 5.19 -10.35
N ALA A 52 -8.92 5.14 -11.37
CA ALA A 52 -7.73 5.99 -11.42
C ALA A 52 -8.10 7.48 -11.49
N THR A 53 -7.37 8.31 -10.74
CA THR A 53 -7.57 9.77 -10.78
C THR A 53 -6.95 10.35 -12.05
N HIS A 54 -7.80 10.97 -12.87
CA HIS A 54 -7.40 11.73 -14.05
C HIS A 54 -7.17 13.19 -13.69
N SER A 55 -6.28 13.84 -14.44
CA SER A 55 -6.02 15.29 -14.32
C SER A 55 -6.25 15.97 -15.67
N LEU A 56 -7.14 16.95 -15.69
CA LEU A 56 -7.43 17.82 -16.82
C LEU A 56 -7.74 19.21 -16.29
N ASP A 57 -6.77 20.13 -16.29
CA ASP A 57 -6.92 21.46 -15.70
C ASP A 57 -8.25 22.14 -16.10
N PRO A 58 -9.04 22.66 -15.13
CA PRO A 58 -8.77 22.78 -13.70
C PRO A 58 -9.19 21.58 -12.83
N TRP A 59 -9.40 20.41 -13.39
CA TRP A 59 -10.02 19.26 -12.73
C TRP A 59 -9.02 18.15 -12.35
N ARG A 60 -9.23 17.57 -11.18
CA ARG A 60 -8.75 16.23 -10.82
C ARG A 60 -9.96 15.39 -10.49
N PHE A 61 -10.18 14.29 -11.20
CA PHE A 61 -11.45 13.58 -11.13
C PHE A 61 -11.33 12.10 -11.47
N ARG A 62 -12.30 11.32 -11.01
CA ARG A 62 -12.54 9.93 -11.37
C ARG A 62 -13.86 9.81 -12.11
N TYR A 63 -13.91 8.90 -13.07
CA TYR A 63 -15.12 8.55 -13.81
C TYR A 63 -15.53 7.12 -13.45
N TYR A 64 -16.76 6.93 -12.99
CA TYR A 64 -17.31 5.65 -12.58
C TYR A 64 -18.26 5.13 -13.68
N PRO A 65 -17.82 4.21 -14.55
CA PRO A 65 -18.59 3.82 -15.74
C PRO A 65 -19.90 3.10 -15.41
N GLN A 66 -19.97 2.39 -14.28
CA GLN A 66 -21.15 1.63 -13.87
C GLN A 66 -22.33 2.54 -13.47
N THR A 67 -22.02 3.69 -12.86
CA THR A 67 -23.02 4.67 -12.41
C THR A 67 -23.08 5.91 -13.31
N ASN A 68 -22.15 6.01 -14.27
CA ASN A 68 -21.99 7.14 -15.17
C ASN A 68 -21.87 8.47 -14.41
N ILE A 69 -21.05 8.46 -13.34
CA ILE A 69 -20.78 9.61 -12.48
C ILE A 69 -19.32 10.03 -12.66
N TYR A 70 -19.08 11.32 -12.74
CA TYR A 70 -17.78 11.93 -12.51
C TYR A 70 -17.78 12.52 -11.10
N ALA A 71 -16.73 12.27 -10.33
CA ALA A 71 -16.49 12.96 -9.06
C ALA A 71 -15.07 13.50 -9.05
N GLY A 72 -14.90 14.72 -8.57
CA GLY A 72 -13.59 15.34 -8.60
C GLY A 72 -13.55 16.68 -7.91
N ILE A 73 -12.36 17.27 -7.92
CA ILE A 73 -12.10 18.59 -7.37
C ILE A 73 -11.77 19.57 -8.49
N ASN A 74 -12.16 20.81 -8.30
CA ASN A 74 -11.65 21.93 -9.08
C ASN A 74 -10.44 22.52 -8.34
N THR A 75 -9.27 22.50 -8.97
CA THR A 75 -7.99 22.95 -8.38
C THR A 75 -7.88 24.46 -8.25
N GLN A 76 -8.72 25.23 -8.96
CA GLN A 76 -8.72 26.69 -8.92
C GLN A 76 -9.57 27.23 -7.77
N ASP A 77 -10.78 26.67 -7.57
CA ASP A 77 -11.71 27.12 -6.52
C ASP A 77 -11.73 26.22 -5.27
N GLN A 78 -11.03 25.09 -5.31
CA GLN A 78 -10.89 24.12 -4.21
C GLN A 78 -12.22 23.55 -3.69
N ASN A 79 -13.19 23.36 -4.59
CA ASN A 79 -14.45 22.68 -4.27
C ASN A 79 -14.53 21.28 -4.91
N VAL A 80 -15.30 20.42 -4.27
CA VAL A 80 -15.65 19.08 -4.74
C VAL A 80 -16.93 19.16 -5.56
N TYR A 81 -16.93 18.48 -6.70
CA TYR A 81 -18.03 18.44 -7.65
C TYR A 81 -18.36 17.00 -8.05
N VAL A 82 -19.62 16.82 -8.44
CA VAL A 82 -20.10 15.62 -9.13
C VAL A 82 -20.85 15.98 -10.40
N LEU A 83 -20.79 15.12 -11.41
CA LEU A 83 -21.52 15.26 -12.67
C LEU A 83 -22.05 13.89 -13.09
N GLY A 84 -23.28 13.84 -13.58
CA GLY A 84 -23.94 12.61 -14.01
C GLY A 84 -24.75 11.93 -12.91
N GLY A 85 -25.22 10.72 -13.20
CA GLY A 85 -26.08 9.96 -12.28
C GLY A 85 -27.27 10.77 -11.74
N PRO A 86 -27.49 10.82 -10.42
CA PRO A 86 -28.58 11.59 -9.79
C PRO A 86 -28.53 13.11 -10.00
N TRP A 87 -27.38 13.66 -10.40
CA TRP A 87 -27.16 15.11 -10.50
C TRP A 87 -27.30 15.67 -11.93
N GLY A 88 -27.55 14.80 -12.91
CA GLY A 88 -27.68 15.19 -14.31
C GLY A 88 -26.34 15.54 -14.98
N TYR A 89 -26.37 15.76 -16.29
CA TYR A 89 -25.16 15.84 -17.13
C TYR A 89 -24.88 17.24 -17.68
N ASP A 90 -25.73 18.23 -17.38
CA ASP A 90 -25.64 19.55 -18.01
C ASP A 90 -24.55 20.42 -17.37
N ASN A 91 -24.39 20.35 -16.04
CA ASN A 91 -23.39 21.13 -15.30
C ASN A 91 -22.92 20.37 -14.05
N PRO A 92 -21.64 20.49 -13.65
CA PRO A 92 -21.15 19.91 -12.40
C PRO A 92 -21.90 20.51 -11.20
N THR A 93 -22.40 19.64 -10.32
CA THR A 93 -23.02 20.03 -9.06
C THR A 93 -21.96 20.13 -7.98
N GLN A 94 -21.82 21.31 -7.38
CA GLN A 94 -20.93 21.52 -6.24
C GLN A 94 -21.47 20.79 -5.01
N ILE A 95 -20.62 20.01 -4.35
CA ILE A 95 -20.94 19.31 -3.12
C ILE A 95 -20.54 20.13 -1.90
N SER A 96 -19.26 20.50 -1.81
CA SER A 96 -18.70 21.19 -0.65
C SER A 96 -17.26 21.66 -0.94
N PRO A 97 -16.71 22.62 -0.19
CA PRO A 97 -15.26 22.88 -0.18
C PRO A 97 -14.46 21.64 0.24
N VAL A 98 -13.28 21.45 -0.36
CA VAL A 98 -12.35 20.35 -0.05
C VAL A 98 -12.04 20.29 1.45
N SER A 99 -11.71 21.43 2.05
CA SER A 99 -11.35 21.53 3.47
C SER A 99 -12.47 21.12 4.43
N THR A 100 -13.73 21.36 4.06
CA THR A 100 -14.88 20.96 4.88
C THR A 100 -15.03 19.45 4.88
N LEU A 101 -14.98 18.81 3.71
CA LEU A 101 -15.11 17.35 3.64
C LEU A 101 -13.92 16.62 4.26
N LEU A 102 -12.69 17.12 4.12
CA LEU A 102 -11.53 16.55 4.81
C LEU A 102 -11.66 16.60 6.35
N ALA A 103 -12.26 17.68 6.88
CA ALA A 103 -12.57 17.77 8.30
C ALA A 103 -13.65 16.75 8.71
N ASP A 104 -14.69 16.56 7.91
CA ASP A 104 -15.74 15.58 8.14
C ASP A 104 -15.21 14.14 8.09
N ILE A 105 -14.30 13.83 7.16
CA ILE A 105 -13.61 12.54 7.07
C ILE A 105 -12.86 12.26 8.38
N THR A 106 -12.03 13.21 8.80
CA THR A 106 -11.25 13.09 10.05
C THR A 106 -12.14 12.91 11.27
N GLN A 107 -13.26 13.64 11.34
CA GLN A 107 -14.16 13.62 12.49
C GLN A 107 -15.06 12.37 12.52
N SER A 108 -15.42 11.83 11.36
CA SER A 108 -16.22 10.61 11.25
C SER A 108 -15.44 9.32 11.54
N GLY A 109 -14.10 9.42 11.68
CA GLY A 109 -13.22 8.26 11.78
C GLY A 109 -13.16 7.45 10.48
N GLY A 110 -13.70 7.99 9.38
CA GLY A 110 -13.47 7.44 8.06
C GLY A 110 -12.04 7.73 7.63
N ASP A 111 -11.32 6.73 7.16
CA ASP A 111 -10.10 6.98 6.39
C ASP A 111 -10.44 7.43 4.94
N GLY A 112 -9.57 8.22 4.33
CA GLY A 112 -9.59 8.46 2.89
C GLY A 112 -8.61 7.56 2.15
N SER A 113 -8.19 6.46 2.75
CA SER A 113 -7.28 5.53 2.10
C SER A 113 -8.07 4.57 1.22
N ILE A 114 -7.53 4.22 0.07
CA ILE A 114 -7.98 3.02 -0.65
C ILE A 114 -7.81 1.84 0.32
N PRO A 115 -8.78 0.91 0.42
CA PRO A 115 -8.54 -0.37 1.06
C PRO A 115 -7.27 -0.98 0.47
N ALA A 116 -6.19 -1.02 1.26
CA ALA A 116 -4.90 -1.41 0.70
C ALA A 116 -4.82 -2.91 0.42
N CYS A 117 -5.73 -3.66 1.03
CA CYS A 117 -5.97 -5.07 0.79
C CYS A 117 -7.40 -5.24 0.28
N LYS A 118 -7.58 -6.07 -0.73
CA LYS A 118 -8.88 -6.65 -1.09
C LYS A 118 -9.32 -7.56 0.05
N THR A 119 -10.56 -7.39 0.50
CA THR A 119 -11.10 -8.05 1.71
C THR A 119 -12.33 -8.91 1.45
N ASP A 120 -12.72 -9.05 0.18
CA ASP A 120 -13.97 -9.72 -0.22
C ASP A 120 -13.94 -11.23 0.06
N ASP A 121 -12.75 -11.84 0.07
CA ASP A 121 -12.55 -13.29 0.22
C ASP A 121 -11.73 -13.65 1.47
N ILE A 122 -11.80 -12.83 2.53
CA ILE A 122 -11.06 -13.08 3.76
C ILE A 122 -11.43 -14.45 4.37
N PRO A 123 -10.44 -15.34 4.59
CA PRO A 123 -10.68 -16.60 5.29
C PRO A 123 -11.21 -16.37 6.71
N ALA A 124 -12.15 -17.22 7.14
CA ALA A 124 -12.71 -17.14 8.48
C ALA A 124 -11.62 -17.24 9.56
N GLY A 125 -11.61 -16.30 10.50
CA GLY A 125 -10.63 -16.25 11.59
C GLY A 125 -9.56 -15.15 11.45
N PHE A 126 -9.43 -14.54 10.26
CA PHE A 126 -8.62 -13.35 10.09
C PHE A 126 -9.39 -12.08 10.45
N VAL A 127 -8.68 -11.11 11.01
CA VAL A 127 -9.20 -9.79 11.36
C VAL A 127 -8.32 -8.73 10.71
N TYR A 128 -8.97 -7.85 9.96
CA TYR A 128 -8.35 -6.75 9.22
C TYR A 128 -8.76 -5.42 9.83
N THR A 129 -7.79 -4.55 10.02
CA THR A 129 -8.03 -3.16 10.43
C THR A 129 -7.15 -2.25 9.61
N GLN A 130 -7.68 -1.10 9.18
CA GLN A 130 -6.92 -0.07 8.48
C GLN A 130 -7.12 1.25 9.19
N SER A 131 -6.03 2.00 9.35
CA SER A 131 -6.03 3.36 9.88
C SER A 131 -5.09 4.19 9.04
N GLY A 132 -5.64 4.92 8.08
CA GLY A 132 -4.87 5.61 7.05
C GLY A 132 -4.03 4.60 6.25
N ASN A 133 -2.72 4.81 6.22
CA ASN A 133 -1.80 4.00 5.41
C ASN A 133 -1.20 2.83 6.21
N THR A 134 -1.79 2.46 7.35
CA THR A 134 -1.38 1.28 8.12
C THR A 134 -2.51 0.28 8.17
N VAL A 135 -2.26 -0.92 7.65
CA VAL A 135 -3.12 -2.09 7.76
C VAL A 135 -2.55 -3.02 8.82
N ASN A 136 -3.41 -3.61 9.65
CA ASN A 136 -3.04 -4.71 10.53
C ASN A 136 -3.92 -5.92 10.22
N ILE A 137 -3.28 -7.06 10.05
CA ILE A 137 -3.88 -8.37 9.77
C ILE A 137 -3.51 -9.30 10.91
N THR A 138 -4.49 -9.92 11.56
CA THR A 138 -4.23 -10.87 12.65
C THR A 138 -5.22 -12.00 12.72
N THR A 139 -4.79 -13.15 13.23
CA THR A 139 -5.69 -14.26 13.61
C THR A 139 -6.06 -14.24 15.11
N ASN A 140 -5.73 -13.16 15.84
CA ASN A 140 -5.91 -13.01 17.28
C ASN A 140 -5.32 -14.17 18.10
N GLY A 141 -4.19 -14.72 17.63
CA GLY A 141 -3.51 -15.86 18.27
C GLY A 141 -4.16 -17.22 18.06
N GLN A 142 -5.19 -17.33 17.22
CA GLN A 142 -5.72 -18.62 16.79
C GLN A 142 -4.97 -19.12 15.55
N CYS A 143 -4.65 -20.41 15.50
CA CYS A 143 -4.10 -21.02 14.30
C CYS A 143 -5.24 -21.43 13.38
N ILE A 144 -5.29 -20.81 12.20
CA ILE A 144 -6.34 -21.01 11.19
C ILE A 144 -5.81 -21.98 10.14
N LYS A 145 -6.65 -22.89 9.65
CA LYS A 145 -6.26 -23.77 8.53
C LYS A 145 -5.73 -22.94 7.37
N LEU A 146 -4.65 -23.40 6.75
CA LEU A 146 -4.06 -22.74 5.60
C LEU A 146 -5.14 -22.50 4.53
N PRO A 147 -5.43 -21.23 4.18
CA PRO A 147 -6.34 -20.95 3.08
C PRO A 147 -5.70 -21.33 1.74
N PRO A 148 -6.52 -21.61 0.70
CA PRO A 148 -6.00 -21.94 -0.62
C PRO A 148 -5.19 -20.80 -1.24
N ASP A 149 -5.53 -19.55 -0.92
CA ASP A 149 -4.81 -18.36 -1.34
C ASP A 149 -3.93 -17.85 -0.20
N THR A 150 -2.63 -17.68 -0.47
CA THR A 150 -1.64 -17.24 0.52
C THR A 150 -1.34 -15.74 0.47
N ASP A 151 -2.00 -15.00 -0.43
CA ASP A 151 -1.92 -13.54 -0.44
C ASP A 151 -2.96 -12.96 0.52
N PHE A 152 -2.50 -12.61 1.71
CA PHE A 152 -3.37 -12.04 2.74
C PHE A 152 -3.68 -10.56 2.52
N CYS A 153 -3.04 -9.90 1.56
CA CYS A 153 -3.28 -8.50 1.24
C CYS A 153 -3.07 -8.26 -0.25
N GLU A 154 -3.94 -8.86 -1.06
CA GLU A 154 -3.97 -8.59 -2.50
C GLU A 154 -4.31 -7.11 -2.69
N ALA A 155 -3.38 -6.35 -3.28
CA ALA A 155 -3.66 -4.96 -3.63
C ALA A 155 -4.81 -4.93 -4.66
N PRO A 156 -5.75 -3.98 -4.59
CA PRO A 156 -6.75 -3.80 -5.63
C PRO A 156 -6.07 -3.70 -7.00
N GLU A 157 -6.56 -4.48 -7.97
CA GLU A 157 -6.00 -4.49 -9.32
C GLU A 157 -6.23 -3.12 -9.97
N GLU A 158 -5.15 -2.34 -10.07
CA GLU A 158 -5.15 -1.04 -10.72
C GLU A 158 -4.41 -1.14 -12.06
N GLU A 159 -5.16 -1.09 -13.17
CA GLU A 159 -4.56 -1.07 -14.50
C GLU A 159 -3.82 0.25 -14.72
N VAL A 160 -2.49 0.16 -14.84
CA VAL A 160 -1.64 1.31 -15.17
C VAL A 160 -1.71 1.58 -16.68
N ALA A 161 -2.68 2.39 -17.10
CA ALA A 161 -2.92 2.69 -18.52
C ALA A 161 -1.80 3.51 -19.21
N ALA A 162 -0.87 4.10 -18.45
CA ALA A 162 0.25 4.90 -18.94
C ALA A 162 1.41 4.91 -17.91
N PRO A 163 2.68 5.08 -18.34
CA PRO A 163 3.81 5.07 -17.42
C PRO A 163 3.71 6.20 -16.40
N THR A 164 3.67 5.85 -15.12
CA THR A 164 3.53 6.83 -14.02
C THR A 164 4.85 7.48 -13.64
N GLY A 165 5.99 6.83 -13.91
CA GLY A 165 7.31 7.23 -13.43
C GLY A 165 7.48 7.09 -11.92
N ILE A 166 6.54 6.44 -11.22
CA ILE A 166 6.61 6.20 -9.78
C ILE A 166 7.32 4.86 -9.54
N SER A 167 8.31 4.87 -8.66
CA SER A 167 9.00 3.67 -8.19
C SER A 167 8.68 3.43 -6.72
N ILE A 168 8.26 2.21 -6.38
CA ILE A 168 7.89 1.81 -5.02
C ILE A 168 8.72 0.61 -4.61
N LEU A 169 9.47 0.77 -3.52
CA LEU A 169 10.17 -0.32 -2.86
C LEU A 169 9.26 -0.90 -1.78
N THR A 170 8.96 -2.18 -1.89
CA THR A 170 8.28 -2.98 -0.87
C THR A 170 9.31 -3.74 -0.06
N THR A 171 9.45 -3.44 1.22
CA THR A 171 10.31 -4.21 2.15
C THR A 171 9.45 -5.03 3.08
N VAL A 172 9.85 -6.28 3.33
CA VAL A 172 9.20 -7.17 4.29
C VAL A 172 10.21 -7.50 5.39
N ASP A 173 9.92 -7.07 6.61
CA ASP A 173 10.68 -7.39 7.81
C ASP A 173 10.00 -8.54 8.55
N VAL A 174 10.73 -9.65 8.76
CA VAL A 174 10.26 -10.78 9.56
C VAL A 174 10.67 -10.56 11.00
N LEU A 175 9.70 -10.23 11.86
CA LEU A 175 9.92 -9.98 13.28
C LEU A 175 9.91 -11.28 14.10
N LYS A 176 9.09 -12.23 13.68
CA LYS A 176 8.90 -13.52 14.35
C LYS A 176 8.53 -14.60 13.32
N SER A 177 9.11 -15.79 13.48
CA SER A 177 8.75 -16.99 12.73
C SER A 177 8.96 -18.21 13.64
N GLU A 178 7.87 -18.89 14.00
CA GLU A 178 7.88 -20.01 14.95
C GLU A 178 7.11 -21.21 14.39
N TRP A 179 7.73 -22.38 14.47
CA TRP A 179 7.14 -23.65 14.08
C TRP A 179 6.75 -24.47 15.31
N GLY A 180 5.54 -25.03 15.30
CA GLY A 180 5.04 -25.99 16.28
C GLY A 180 4.85 -27.36 15.64
N GLY A 181 5.08 -28.43 16.39
CA GLY A 181 4.82 -29.81 15.94
C GLY A 181 5.82 -30.40 14.94
N VAL A 182 6.86 -29.65 14.54
CA VAL A 182 7.90 -30.11 13.61
C VAL A 182 9.28 -29.60 14.03
N THR A 183 10.31 -30.41 13.79
CA THR A 183 11.72 -30.06 13.97
C THR A 183 12.50 -30.35 12.69
N PHE A 184 13.34 -29.40 12.28
CA PHE A 184 14.20 -29.52 11.10
C PHE A 184 15.61 -29.90 11.55
N ASN A 185 16.06 -31.11 11.21
CA ASN A 185 17.29 -31.70 11.76
C ASN A 185 18.56 -31.32 10.96
N ASN A 186 18.41 -30.83 9.73
CA ASN A 186 19.53 -30.52 8.83
C ASN A 186 19.79 -29.01 8.71
N GLY A 187 20.11 -28.35 9.83
CA GLY A 187 20.70 -27.00 9.85
C GLY A 187 19.85 -25.87 9.23
N PRO A 188 20.30 -24.61 9.32
CA PRO A 188 19.48 -23.44 8.99
C PRO A 188 19.38 -23.14 7.49
N GLY A 189 19.55 -24.13 6.60
CA GLY A 189 19.60 -23.92 5.15
C GLY A 189 18.43 -24.49 4.34
N ASN A 190 17.52 -25.26 4.95
CA ASN A 190 16.46 -25.95 4.20
C ASN A 190 15.05 -25.86 4.80
N ILE A 191 14.83 -24.99 5.79
CA ILE A 191 13.54 -24.26 5.79
C ILE A 191 13.64 -23.37 4.55
N PRO A 192 12.62 -23.20 3.70
CA PRO A 192 12.73 -22.20 2.65
C PRO A 192 13.11 -20.88 3.34
N ASP A 193 14.34 -20.41 3.15
CA ASP A 193 14.84 -19.13 3.66
C ASP A 193 13.88 -17.98 3.27
N SER A 194 13.05 -18.25 2.26
CA SER A 194 11.83 -17.55 1.86
C SER A 194 10.88 -17.16 3.00
N PHE A 195 10.85 -17.85 4.15
CA PHE A 195 9.93 -17.57 5.26
C PHE A 195 10.57 -16.91 6.48
N SER A 196 11.88 -16.71 6.48
CA SER A 196 12.62 -16.19 7.66
C SER A 196 13.56 -15.04 7.36
N GLY A 197 13.84 -14.75 6.09
CA GLY A 197 14.64 -13.60 5.69
C GLY A 197 13.81 -12.35 5.46
N ASN A 198 14.36 -11.19 5.83
CA ASN A 198 13.84 -9.92 5.31
C ASN A 198 14.06 -9.89 3.80
N THR A 199 13.07 -9.40 3.06
CA THR A 199 13.14 -9.31 1.60
C THR A 199 12.72 -7.92 1.14
N ALA A 200 13.11 -7.55 -0.07
CA ALA A 200 12.70 -6.32 -0.70
C ALA A 200 12.42 -6.55 -2.18
N VAL A 201 11.31 -6.05 -2.70
CA VAL A 201 10.95 -6.06 -4.11
C VAL A 201 10.60 -4.65 -4.54
N CYS A 202 10.88 -4.26 -5.79
CA CYS A 202 10.59 -2.92 -6.26
C CYS A 202 9.69 -2.94 -7.50
N VAL A 203 8.76 -1.98 -7.59
CA VAL A 203 7.86 -1.82 -8.72
C VAL A 203 8.10 -0.47 -9.37
N ILE A 204 8.35 -0.44 -10.67
CA ILE A 204 8.44 0.76 -11.52
C ILE A 204 7.08 0.98 -12.18
N ASN A 205 6.75 2.25 -12.44
CA ASN A 205 5.44 2.68 -12.94
C ASN A 205 4.29 2.23 -12.05
N ALA A 206 4.55 2.13 -10.75
CA ALA A 206 3.57 1.71 -9.76
C ALA A 206 2.42 2.72 -9.64
N SER A 207 1.30 2.28 -9.06
CA SER A 207 0.20 3.18 -8.73
C SER A 207 0.63 4.16 -7.63
N PRO A 208 0.22 5.45 -7.70
CA PRO A 208 0.49 6.39 -6.63
C PRO A 208 -0.09 6.00 -5.28
N ASP A 209 -1.13 5.17 -5.25
CA ASP A 209 -1.86 4.78 -4.04
C ASP A 209 -1.20 3.63 -3.27
N GLN A 210 -0.22 2.97 -3.88
CA GLN A 210 0.54 1.89 -3.26
C GLN A 210 1.60 2.39 -2.26
N ALA A 211 1.87 3.70 -2.16
CA ALA A 211 2.84 4.24 -1.20
C ALA A 211 2.55 5.70 -0.76
N PRO A 212 2.80 6.04 0.53
CA PRO A 212 3.35 5.15 1.55
C PRO A 212 2.29 4.17 2.07
N LEU A 213 2.65 2.91 2.32
CA LEU A 213 1.75 1.91 2.90
C LEU A 213 2.53 1.04 3.89
N THR A 214 1.92 0.66 5.00
CA THR A 214 2.50 -0.27 5.97
C THR A 214 1.47 -1.36 6.27
N ILE A 215 1.85 -2.63 6.13
CA ILE A 215 1.01 -3.77 6.48
C ILE A 215 1.71 -4.55 7.58
N ASN A 216 1.11 -4.61 8.75
CA ASN A 216 1.57 -5.47 9.84
C ASN A 216 0.77 -6.77 9.82
N THR A 217 1.45 -7.90 9.89
CA THR A 217 0.82 -9.21 10.02
C THR A 217 1.23 -9.85 11.35
N ASP A 218 0.28 -10.50 12.01
CA ASP A 218 0.47 -11.34 13.18
C ASP A 218 -0.49 -12.52 13.09
N ILE A 219 -0.07 -13.56 12.39
CA ILE A 219 -0.91 -14.68 11.96
C ILE A 219 -0.34 -16.01 12.45
N CYS A 220 -1.23 -16.94 12.78
CA CYS A 220 -0.89 -18.35 12.95
C CYS A 220 -1.68 -19.20 11.95
N LEU A 221 -0.96 -20.08 11.26
CA LEU A 221 -1.51 -21.01 10.28
C LEU A 221 -1.33 -22.44 10.79
N ASP A 222 -2.37 -23.26 10.65
CA ASP A 222 -2.30 -24.71 10.74
C ASP A 222 -1.97 -25.23 9.34
N VAL A 223 -0.76 -25.77 9.20
CA VAL A 223 -0.16 -26.27 7.95
C VAL A 223 0.06 -27.78 8.01
N THR A 224 -0.71 -28.46 8.87
CA THR A 224 -0.58 -29.90 9.10
C THR A 224 -0.78 -30.68 7.81
N ASP A 225 -1.82 -30.36 7.05
CA ASP A 225 -2.21 -31.12 5.87
C ASP A 225 -1.10 -31.02 4.79
N GLU A 226 -0.54 -29.82 4.58
CA GLU A 226 0.50 -29.54 3.59
C GLU A 226 1.86 -30.15 3.97
N VAL A 227 2.28 -30.00 5.22
CA VAL A 227 3.56 -30.55 5.67
C VAL A 227 3.54 -32.08 5.68
N MET A 228 2.41 -32.68 6.04
CA MET A 228 2.26 -34.14 6.05
C MET A 228 2.20 -34.72 4.64
N GLU A 229 1.68 -33.99 3.66
CA GLU A 229 1.63 -34.43 2.27
C GLU A 229 3.01 -34.32 1.58
N ASP A 230 3.67 -33.16 1.71
CA ASP A 230 4.85 -32.84 0.92
C ASP A 230 6.17 -33.28 1.57
N PHE A 231 6.22 -33.38 2.91
CA PHE A 231 7.48 -33.48 3.64
C PHE A 231 7.59 -34.69 4.58
N ALA A 232 6.53 -35.50 4.72
CA ALA A 232 6.56 -36.66 5.62
C ALA A 232 7.63 -37.71 5.26
N SER A 233 8.13 -37.72 4.03
CA SER A 233 9.22 -38.60 3.59
C SER A 233 10.61 -37.96 3.62
N ASP A 234 10.72 -36.67 3.95
CA ASP A 234 12.01 -35.98 3.98
C ASP A 234 12.83 -36.39 5.23
N PRO A 235 14.02 -37.00 5.07
CA PRO A 235 14.85 -37.41 6.20
C PRO A 235 15.39 -36.24 7.03
N GLY A 236 15.32 -35.00 6.54
CA GLY A 236 15.69 -33.78 7.24
C GLY A 236 14.60 -33.22 8.15
N ILE A 237 13.38 -33.77 8.10
CA ILE A 237 12.22 -33.28 8.83
C ILE A 237 11.77 -34.33 9.84
N THR A 238 11.48 -33.90 11.07
CA THR A 238 10.92 -34.77 12.11
C THR A 238 9.65 -34.16 12.65
N ILE A 239 8.56 -34.86 12.40
CA ILE A 239 7.24 -34.51 12.93
C ILE A 239 7.19 -34.97 14.39
N THR A 240 6.94 -34.02 15.28
CA THR A 240 6.92 -34.23 16.74
C THR A 240 5.49 -34.19 17.31
N ASP A 241 4.54 -33.62 16.57
CA ASP A 241 3.12 -33.58 16.90
C ASP A 241 2.26 -33.84 15.66
N SER A 242 1.05 -34.30 15.88
CA SER A 242 -0.03 -34.46 14.90
C SER A 242 -0.61 -33.15 14.38
N SER A 243 -0.34 -32.02 15.05
CA SER A 243 -0.71 -30.68 14.58
C SER A 243 0.54 -29.84 14.37
N ILE A 244 0.71 -29.34 13.15
CA ILE A 244 1.86 -28.56 12.71
C ILE A 244 1.39 -27.14 12.43
N THR A 245 1.96 -26.18 13.14
CA THR A 245 1.55 -24.78 13.06
C THR A 245 2.72 -23.88 12.73
N HIS A 246 2.47 -22.82 11.98
CA HIS A 246 3.45 -21.77 11.68
C HIS A 246 2.90 -20.41 12.09
N ALA A 247 3.56 -19.76 13.05
CA ALA A 247 3.21 -18.43 13.52
C ALA A 247 4.23 -17.41 13.01
N THR A 248 3.76 -16.37 12.34
CA THR A 248 4.59 -15.32 11.77
C THR A 248 4.13 -13.93 12.20
N GLN A 249 5.12 -13.07 12.42
CA GLN A 249 4.90 -11.65 12.59
C GLN A 249 5.77 -10.90 11.60
N THR A 250 5.17 -10.12 10.72
CA THR A 250 5.90 -9.34 9.71
C THR A 250 5.42 -7.91 9.65
N THR A 251 6.31 -7.03 9.20
CA THR A 251 5.96 -5.67 8.78
C THR A 251 6.39 -5.49 7.34
N MET A 252 5.42 -5.26 6.46
CA MET A 252 5.64 -4.85 5.08
C MET A 252 5.53 -3.33 4.99
N ARG A 253 6.43 -2.69 4.24
CA ARG A 253 6.42 -1.24 3.97
C ARG A 253 6.60 -0.99 2.50
N ASN A 254 5.75 -0.12 1.95
CA ASN A 254 5.88 0.41 0.61
C ASN A 254 6.34 1.86 0.71
N ASP A 255 7.53 2.14 0.18
CA ASP A 255 8.13 3.47 0.17
C ASP A 255 8.42 3.91 -1.26
N ARG A 256 8.19 5.20 -1.55
CA ARG A 256 8.60 5.76 -2.84
C ARG A 256 10.12 5.90 -2.88
N VAL A 257 10.74 5.39 -3.93
CA VAL A 257 12.18 5.50 -4.16
C VAL A 257 12.46 6.26 -5.45
N PRO A 258 13.61 6.97 -5.56
CA PRO A 258 13.96 7.66 -6.80
C PRO A 258 14.24 6.72 -7.96
N ASP A 259 14.77 5.53 -7.68
CA ASP A 259 15.22 4.55 -8.68
C ASP A 259 15.27 3.15 -8.06
N CYS A 260 14.47 2.21 -8.60
CA CYS A 260 14.48 0.81 -8.16
C CYS A 260 15.84 0.12 -8.35
N PHE A 261 16.61 0.48 -9.37
CA PHE A 261 17.90 -0.16 -9.68
C PHE A 261 19.03 0.21 -8.70
N GLN A 262 18.78 1.17 -7.80
CA GLN A 262 19.70 1.60 -6.74
C GLN A 262 19.28 1.10 -5.36
N THR A 263 18.35 0.16 -5.29
CA THR A 263 17.85 -0.43 -4.04
C THR A 263 18.45 -1.81 -3.78
N GLU A 264 18.21 -2.34 -2.58
CA GLU A 264 18.55 -3.71 -2.20
C GLU A 264 17.49 -4.74 -2.64
N ALA A 265 16.60 -4.37 -3.56
CA ALA A 265 15.55 -5.27 -4.03
C ALA A 265 16.14 -6.54 -4.66
N ILE A 266 15.52 -7.68 -4.37
CA ILE A 266 15.86 -8.97 -5.00
C ILE A 266 15.29 -9.07 -6.42
N SER A 267 14.22 -8.32 -6.70
CA SER A 267 13.60 -8.23 -8.01
C SER A 267 12.96 -6.87 -8.24
N ILE A 268 12.91 -6.47 -9.50
CA ILE A 268 12.20 -5.28 -9.97
C ILE A 268 11.14 -5.70 -10.98
N HIS A 269 9.95 -5.14 -10.89
CA HIS A 269 8.87 -5.34 -11.86
C HIS A 269 8.40 -4.01 -12.42
N ASP A 270 8.19 -3.89 -13.72
CA ASP A 270 7.58 -2.71 -14.34
C ASP A 270 6.09 -2.98 -14.58
N ALA A 271 5.23 -2.32 -13.81
CA ALA A 271 3.78 -2.49 -13.87
C ALA A 271 3.16 -2.01 -15.19
N TYR A 272 3.86 -1.17 -15.97
CA TYR A 272 3.37 -0.69 -17.27
C TYR A 272 3.78 -1.62 -18.41
N THR A 273 5.05 -2.06 -18.44
CA THR A 273 5.57 -2.89 -19.55
C THR A 273 5.46 -4.39 -19.29
N GLY A 274 5.27 -4.80 -18.03
CA GLY A 274 5.32 -6.20 -17.59
C GLY A 274 6.74 -6.77 -17.50
N GLN A 275 7.78 -5.97 -17.73
CA GLN A 275 9.16 -6.43 -17.63
C GLN A 275 9.56 -6.71 -16.18
N THR A 276 10.48 -7.65 -15.99
CA THR A 276 10.99 -8.04 -14.68
C THR A 276 12.50 -8.18 -14.73
N TRP A 277 13.19 -7.78 -13.67
CA TRP A 277 14.62 -7.95 -13.47
C TRP A 277 14.89 -8.65 -12.15
N ILE A 278 15.91 -9.50 -12.12
CA ILE A 278 16.33 -10.22 -10.91
C ILE A 278 17.73 -9.75 -10.52
N ASN A 279 17.96 -9.52 -9.23
CA ASN A 279 19.25 -9.16 -8.70
C ASN A 279 20.13 -10.39 -8.52
N ILE A 280 21.22 -10.47 -9.29
CA ILE A 280 22.22 -11.52 -9.18
C ILE A 280 23.55 -10.86 -8.84
N GLY A 281 23.99 -11.04 -7.59
CA GLY A 281 25.29 -10.52 -7.13
C GLY A 281 25.41 -8.98 -7.17
N GLY A 282 24.31 -8.26 -7.01
CA GLY A 282 24.25 -6.79 -7.05
C GLY A 282 24.02 -6.21 -8.45
N GLN A 283 23.70 -7.05 -9.44
CA GLN A 283 23.33 -6.62 -10.79
C GLN A 283 21.93 -7.08 -11.15
N PHE A 284 21.11 -6.17 -11.66
CA PHE A 284 19.77 -6.49 -12.16
C PHE A 284 19.85 -6.96 -13.61
N ILE A 285 19.35 -8.17 -13.85
CA ILE A 285 19.39 -8.82 -15.16
C ILE A 285 17.96 -9.15 -15.61
N ASP A 286 17.63 -8.84 -16.86
CA ASP A 286 16.37 -9.26 -17.49
C ASP A 286 16.46 -10.77 -17.78
N PRO A 287 15.56 -11.61 -17.24
CA PRO A 287 15.55 -13.05 -17.51
C PRO A 287 15.44 -13.39 -19.00
N ASN A 288 14.85 -12.51 -19.82
CA ASN A 288 14.73 -12.72 -21.26
C ASN A 288 16.06 -12.48 -22.00
N ASP A 289 16.99 -11.74 -21.41
CA ASP A 289 18.34 -11.53 -21.93
C ASP A 289 19.31 -12.66 -21.53
N MET A 290 18.91 -13.51 -20.58
CA MET A 290 19.61 -14.76 -20.25
C MET A 290 19.25 -15.84 -21.27
N GLY A 291 19.90 -15.80 -22.44
CA GLY A 291 19.65 -16.73 -23.55
C GLY A 291 19.42 -18.18 -23.10
N GLY A 292 18.18 -18.64 -23.24
CA GLY A 292 17.71 -20.03 -23.16
C GLY A 292 18.33 -20.93 -22.08
N ILE A 293 17.65 -21.04 -20.93
CA ILE A 293 17.57 -22.21 -20.00
C ILE A 293 18.70 -23.27 -20.13
N GLY A 294 19.96 -22.86 -19.99
CA GLY A 294 21.12 -23.73 -20.20
C GLY A 294 22.29 -23.48 -19.26
N ASP A 295 22.45 -22.25 -18.78
CA ASP A 295 23.56 -21.84 -17.91
C ASP A 295 23.07 -21.06 -16.68
N LEU A 296 22.07 -21.60 -15.96
CA LEU A 296 21.91 -21.22 -14.56
C LEU A 296 23.08 -21.88 -13.80
N PRO A 297 23.92 -21.13 -13.06
CA PRO A 297 24.82 -21.76 -12.10
C PRO A 297 23.96 -22.58 -11.15
N ASN A 298 24.33 -23.85 -10.96
CA ASN A 298 23.68 -24.74 -9.99
C ASN A 298 23.48 -23.99 -8.67
N PHE A 299 22.24 -23.61 -8.39
CA PHE A 299 21.83 -23.19 -7.06
C PHE A 299 21.91 -24.44 -6.19
N ASN A 300 23.02 -24.61 -5.48
CA ASN A 300 22.99 -25.31 -4.22
C ASN A 300 22.31 -24.36 -3.25
N TYR A 301 20.98 -24.51 -3.13
CA TYR A 301 20.25 -24.12 -1.92
C TYR A 301 20.69 -25.05 -0.79
#